data_AF-A0A7Y2ADP5-F1
#
_entry.id   AF-A0A7Y2ADP5-F1
#
_cell.length_a   1.000
_cell.length_b   1.000
_cell.length_c   1.000
_cell.angle_alpha   90.00
_cell.angle_beta   90.00
_cell.angle_gamma   90.00
#
_symmetry.space_group_name_H-M   'P 1'
#
loop_
_entity.id
_entity.type
_entity.pdbx_description
1 polymer ?
#
loop_
_entity_poly.entity_id
_entity_poly.type
_entity_poly.pdbx_seq_one_letter_code
_entity_poly.pdbx_strand_id
1 'polypeptide(L)'
;MKHLLIAIAAICLFSTDIYSQNHGSHFNLGLGLNGFGLPISGSYDWGFRDDFNLGVGASIALGVDDNNSSQSETAFGAGFFTQWYADRVLDIPDDFDAYAGLGIFYYTRSSADDLDLNLFIGGRYYFNDRLGFNLELGGGTALAGGRIGVSWRL
;
A
#
# COMPACT_ATOMS: atom_id res chain seq x y z
N MET A 1 9.53 9.40 20.62
CA MET A 1 9.97 7.98 20.58
C MET A 1 9.06 7.02 21.37
N LYS A 2 8.73 7.30 22.64
CA LYS A 2 7.91 6.38 23.48
C LYS A 2 6.46 6.23 23.00
N HIS A 3 5.86 7.31 22.50
CA HIS A 3 4.49 7.31 21.96
C HIS A 3 4.38 6.68 20.55
N LEU A 4 5.49 6.66 19.79
CA LEU A 4 5.56 6.02 18.47
C LEU A 4 5.57 4.49 18.59
N LEU A 5 6.27 3.96 19.60
CA LEU A 5 6.28 2.53 19.92
C LEU A 5 4.90 2.00 20.36
N ILE A 6 4.11 2.82 21.06
CA ILE A 6 2.76 2.45 21.51
C ILE A 6 1.78 2.42 20.32
N ALA A 7 1.93 3.31 19.34
CA ALA A 7 1.12 3.31 18.13
C ALA A 7 1.42 2.10 17.23
N ILE A 8 2.69 1.70 17.10
CA ILE A 8 3.10 0.51 16.33
C ILE A 8 2.62 -0.78 17.02
N ALA A 9 2.67 -0.85 18.36
CA ALA A 9 2.21 -2.02 19.11
C ALA A 9 0.68 -2.19 19.11
N ALA A 10 -0.08 -1.12 18.95
CA ALA A 10 -1.55 -1.16 18.92
C ALA A 10 -2.13 -1.72 17.61
N ILE A 11 -1.36 -1.75 16.53
CA ILE A 11 -1.79 -2.23 15.21
C ILE A 11 -1.81 -3.77 15.15
N CYS A 12 -1.12 -4.46 16.07
CA CYS A 12 -0.98 -5.93 16.05
C CYS A 12 -2.15 -6.72 16.67
N LEU A 13 -3.26 -6.10 17.07
CA LEU A 13 -4.30 -6.75 17.89
C LEU A 13 -5.72 -6.77 17.29
N PHE A 14 -5.84 -6.98 15.97
CA PHE A 14 -7.14 -7.31 15.37
C PHE A 14 -7.05 -8.62 14.59
N SER A 15 -7.37 -9.72 15.27
CA SER A 15 -7.72 -11.00 14.64
C SER A 15 -9.24 -11.15 14.73
N THR A 16 -9.94 -10.94 13.61
CA THR A 16 -11.33 -11.36 13.47
C THR A 16 -11.42 -12.35 12.33
N ASP A 17 -11.81 -13.59 12.65
CA ASP A 17 -12.25 -14.56 11.67
C ASP A 17 -13.58 -14.08 11.06
N ILE A 18 -13.56 -13.70 9.77
CA ILE A 18 -14.77 -13.40 9.00
C ILE A 18 -14.75 -14.26 7.75
N TYR A 19 -15.42 -15.42 7.84
CA TYR A 19 -15.83 -16.21 6.70
C TYR A 19 -16.97 -15.47 5.98
N SER A 20 -16.62 -14.63 5.02
CA SER A 20 -17.47 -14.20 3.92
C SER A 20 -16.64 -14.27 2.64
N GLN A 21 -17.23 -14.12 1.46
CA GLN A 21 -16.55 -13.95 0.17
C GLN A 21 -15.80 -12.61 0.11
N ASN A 22 -15.00 -12.36 1.14
CA ASN A 22 -14.16 -11.23 1.36
C ASN A 22 -12.81 -11.61 0.75
N HIS A 23 -12.13 -10.69 0.09
CA HIS A 23 -10.81 -10.93 -0.51
C HIS A 23 -9.71 -11.29 0.51
N GLY A 24 -10.06 -11.60 1.75
CA GLY A 24 -9.15 -11.98 2.81
C GLY A 24 -8.37 -10.77 3.32
N SER A 25 -7.37 -11.06 4.13
CA SER A 25 -6.39 -10.04 4.52
C SER A 25 -5.11 -10.24 3.71
N HIS A 26 -4.47 -9.14 3.35
CA HIS A 26 -3.19 -9.19 2.65
C HIS A 26 -2.13 -8.41 3.41
N PHE A 27 -0.95 -9.00 3.46
CA PHE A 27 0.27 -8.29 3.78
C PHE A 27 1.03 -8.04 2.48
N ASN A 28 1.42 -6.80 2.20
CA ASN A 28 2.07 -6.42 0.95
C ASN A 28 3.41 -5.76 1.25
N LEU A 29 4.44 -6.15 0.51
CA LEU A 29 5.74 -5.48 0.47
C LEU A 29 6.03 -5.10 -0.96
N GLY A 30 6.39 -3.83 -1.20
CA GLY A 30 6.61 -3.36 -2.56
C GLY A 30 7.59 -2.20 -2.66
N LEU A 31 8.09 -2.02 -3.87
CA LEU A 31 8.93 -0.92 -4.29
C LEU A 31 8.08 0.04 -5.14
N GLY A 32 8.07 1.32 -4.82
CA GLY A 32 7.41 2.31 -5.69
C GLY A 32 8.26 2.61 -6.91
N LEU A 33 7.62 2.88 -8.04
CA LEU A 33 8.29 3.12 -9.33
C LEU A 33 8.52 4.63 -9.57
N ASN A 34 8.79 5.39 -8.51
CA ASN A 34 9.00 6.83 -8.59
C ASN A 34 10.36 7.18 -9.23
N GLY A 35 10.39 8.29 -9.98
CA GLY A 35 11.62 8.85 -10.58
C GLY A 35 12.53 9.59 -9.60
N PHE A 36 12.09 9.80 -8.36
CA PHE A 36 12.80 10.57 -7.30
C PHE A 36 13.29 9.68 -6.13
N GLY A 37 13.59 8.41 -6.40
CA GLY A 37 14.09 7.44 -5.43
C GLY A 37 13.32 6.11 -5.49
N LEU A 38 13.85 5.08 -4.82
CA LEU A 38 13.24 3.73 -4.78
C LEU A 38 12.52 3.52 -3.43
N PRO A 39 11.27 3.97 -3.26
CA PRO A 39 10.58 3.85 -1.98
C PRO A 39 10.25 2.40 -1.68
N ILE A 40 10.65 1.94 -0.51
CA ILE A 40 10.28 0.62 0.02
C ILE A 40 9.02 0.82 0.85
N SER A 41 7.99 0.02 0.60
CA SER A 41 6.69 0.12 1.24
C SER A 41 6.24 -1.21 1.81
N GLY A 42 5.52 -1.13 2.94
CA GLY A 42 4.83 -2.24 3.55
C GLY A 42 3.40 -1.83 3.92
N SER A 43 2.44 -2.72 3.70
CA SER A 43 1.04 -2.44 3.99
C SER A 43 0.28 -3.68 4.38
N TYR A 44 -0.76 -3.50 5.18
CA TYR A 44 -1.71 -4.53 5.56
C TYR A 44 -3.12 -4.06 5.25
N ASP A 45 -3.92 -4.91 4.63
CA ASP A 45 -5.32 -4.65 4.32
C ASP A 45 -6.20 -5.83 4.72
N TRP A 46 -7.44 -5.52 5.08
CA TRP A 46 -8.45 -6.50 5.49
C TRP A 46 -9.77 -6.18 4.83
N GLY A 47 -10.48 -7.22 4.41
CA GLY A 47 -11.83 -7.10 3.89
C GLY A 47 -12.83 -6.63 4.95
N PHE A 48 -13.58 -5.57 4.67
CA PHE A 48 -14.62 -5.03 5.58
C PHE A 48 -16.03 -5.06 4.98
N ARG A 49 -16.14 -5.18 3.65
CA ARG A 49 -17.37 -5.37 2.89
C ARG A 49 -17.05 -6.23 1.68
N ASP A 50 -18.07 -6.85 1.09
CA ASP A 50 -17.90 -7.62 -0.13
C ASP A 50 -17.21 -6.77 -1.21
N ASP A 51 -16.14 -7.29 -1.81
CA ASP A 51 -15.23 -6.63 -2.76
C ASP A 51 -14.43 -5.45 -2.21
N PHE A 52 -14.52 -5.09 -0.92
CA PHE A 52 -13.82 -3.92 -0.39
C PHE A 52 -12.88 -4.27 0.76
N ASN A 53 -11.62 -3.89 0.60
CA ASN A 53 -10.63 -3.91 1.65
C ASN A 53 -10.33 -2.50 2.17
N LEU A 54 -10.02 -2.41 3.46
CA LEU A 54 -9.47 -1.23 4.12
C LEU A 54 -8.09 -1.60 4.63
N GLY A 55 -7.13 -0.68 4.52
CA GLY A 55 -5.75 -0.98 4.86
C GLY A 55 -4.97 0.21 5.39
N VAL A 56 -3.82 -0.11 5.96
CA VAL A 56 -2.80 0.81 6.45
C VAL A 56 -1.48 0.51 5.76
N GLY A 57 -0.72 1.55 5.47
CA GLY A 57 0.57 1.42 4.79
C GLY A 57 1.61 2.37 5.36
N ALA A 58 2.87 1.98 5.24
CA ALA A 58 4.01 2.83 5.49
C ALA A 58 5.05 2.66 4.38
N SER A 59 5.82 3.71 4.13
CA SER A 59 6.87 3.69 3.11
C SER A 59 8.07 4.53 3.54
N ILE A 60 9.26 4.13 3.11
CA ILE A 60 10.48 4.89 3.27
C ILE A 60 11.11 5.09 1.89
N ALA A 61 11.38 6.33 1.52
CA ALA A 61 12.12 6.67 0.31
C ALA A 61 13.53 7.11 0.69
N LEU A 62 14.54 6.43 0.15
CA LEU A 62 15.95 6.77 0.33
C LEU A 62 16.46 7.45 -0.93
N GLY A 63 17.20 8.56 -0.77
CA GLY A 63 17.87 9.22 -1.88
C GLY A 63 16.96 10.10 -2.72
N VAL A 64 16.06 10.87 -2.08
CA VAL A 64 15.26 11.87 -2.79
C VAL A 64 16.17 13.06 -3.11
N ASP A 65 16.48 13.24 -4.40
CA ASP A 65 17.24 14.40 -4.88
C ASP A 65 16.32 15.63 -4.95
N ASP A 66 16.60 16.62 -4.11
CA ASP A 66 15.94 17.92 -4.20
C ASP A 66 16.62 18.76 -5.28
N ASN A 67 15.87 19.27 -6.26
CA ASN A 67 16.39 20.02 -7.42
C ASN A 67 17.13 21.32 -7.06
N ASN A 68 17.21 21.69 -5.77
CA ASN A 68 17.89 22.89 -5.28
C ASN A 68 18.96 22.63 -4.19
N SER A 69 19.22 21.38 -3.79
CA SER A 69 20.29 21.08 -2.84
C SER A 69 20.79 19.66 -3.03
N SER A 70 22.11 19.52 -3.20
CA SER A 70 22.85 18.25 -3.37
C SER A 70 22.85 17.35 -2.12
N GLN A 71 21.74 17.27 -1.40
CA GLN A 71 21.59 16.52 -0.17
C GLN A 71 20.50 15.47 -0.38
N SER A 72 20.90 14.20 -0.34
CA SER A 72 19.98 13.06 -0.38
C SER A 72 19.06 13.10 0.83
N GLU A 73 17.76 13.31 0.59
CA GLU A 73 16.76 13.30 1.66
C GLU A 73 16.16 11.91 1.86
N THR A 74 15.76 11.63 3.10
CA THR A 74 14.94 10.46 3.45
C THR A 74 13.51 10.93 3.70
N ALA A 75 12.56 10.30 3.02
CA ALA A 75 11.14 10.55 3.23
C ALA A 75 10.49 9.37 3.95
N PHE A 76 9.64 9.64 4.93
CA PHE A 76 8.80 8.64 5.59
C PHE A 76 7.34 8.92 5.30
N GLY A 77 6.60 7.90 4.88
CA GLY A 77 5.18 7.96 4.60
C GLY A 77 4.40 6.99 5.46
N ALA A 78 3.21 7.38 5.89
CA ALA A 78 2.24 6.48 6.49
C ALA A 78 0.81 6.92 6.15
N GLY A 79 -0.11 5.99 5.99
CA GLY A 79 -1.46 6.31 5.55
C GLY A 79 -2.44 5.17 5.62
N PHE A 80 -3.65 5.50 5.18
CA PHE A 80 -4.78 4.59 5.05
C PHE A 80 -5.20 4.52 3.58
N PHE A 81 -5.71 3.37 3.16
CA PHE A 81 -6.22 3.19 1.81
C PHE A 81 -7.37 2.20 1.81
N THR A 82 -8.18 2.25 0.77
CA THR A 82 -9.21 1.25 0.49
C THR A 82 -9.08 0.77 -0.94
N GLN A 83 -9.44 -0.48 -1.17
CA GLN A 83 -9.37 -1.15 -2.46
C GLN A 83 -10.71 -1.79 -2.74
N TRP A 84 -11.19 -1.63 -3.96
CA TRP A 84 -12.33 -2.34 -4.52
C TRP A 84 -11.84 -3.37 -5.53
N TYR A 85 -12.31 -4.61 -5.40
CA TYR A 85 -11.97 -5.73 -6.26
C TYR A 85 -13.05 -5.93 -7.33
N ALA A 86 -12.63 -5.96 -8.59
CA ALA A 86 -13.53 -6.12 -9.74
C ALA A 86 -13.83 -7.60 -10.05
N ASP A 87 -13.26 -8.53 -9.29
CA ASP A 87 -13.20 -9.95 -9.65
C ASP A 87 -14.58 -10.58 -9.80
N ARG A 88 -15.50 -10.29 -8.87
CA ARG A 88 -16.89 -10.76 -8.97
C ARG A 88 -17.64 -10.15 -10.15
N VAL A 89 -17.36 -8.89 -10.50
CA VAL A 89 -18.05 -8.18 -11.59
C VAL A 89 -17.55 -8.66 -12.95
N LEU A 90 -16.28 -9.02 -13.04
CA LEU A 90 -15.60 -9.43 -14.27
C LEU A 90 -15.44 -10.95 -14.40
N ASP A 91 -15.93 -11.72 -13.43
CA ASP A 91 -15.79 -13.19 -13.36
C ASP A 91 -14.33 -13.63 -13.50
N ILE A 92 -13.45 -12.96 -12.76
CA ILE A 92 -12.00 -13.20 -12.79
C ILE A 92 -11.68 -14.47 -11.99
N PRO A 93 -10.78 -15.35 -12.50
CA PRO A 93 -10.36 -16.54 -11.77
C PRO A 93 -9.62 -16.21 -10.47
N ASP A 94 -9.72 -17.11 -9.48
CA ASP A 94 -9.14 -16.93 -8.13
C ASP A 94 -7.60 -16.77 -8.08
N ASP A 95 -6.89 -17.03 -9.18
CA ASP A 95 -5.44 -16.83 -9.30
C ASP A 95 -5.05 -15.39 -9.66
N PHE A 96 -6.03 -14.52 -9.93
CA PHE A 96 -5.80 -13.12 -10.24
C PHE A 96 -6.83 -12.20 -9.56
N ASP A 97 -6.35 -11.10 -8.98
CA ASP A 97 -7.20 -10.00 -8.51
C ASP A 97 -6.99 -8.79 -9.42
N ALA A 98 -8.08 -8.16 -9.87
CA ALA A 98 -8.07 -6.82 -10.46
C ALA A 98 -8.73 -5.83 -9.50
N TYR A 99 -8.04 -4.77 -9.13
CA TYR A 99 -8.54 -3.83 -8.12
C TYR A 99 -8.28 -2.37 -8.44
N ALA A 100 -9.09 -1.49 -7.85
CA ALA A 100 -8.91 -0.06 -7.87
C ALA A 100 -8.96 0.46 -6.44
N GLY A 101 -8.13 1.45 -6.10
CA GLY A 101 -8.03 1.93 -4.74
C GLY A 101 -7.79 3.42 -4.63
N LEU A 102 -8.18 3.95 -3.47
CA LEU A 102 -7.89 5.31 -3.07
C LEU A 102 -7.19 5.30 -1.71
N GLY A 103 -6.31 6.26 -1.49
CA GLY A 103 -5.56 6.37 -0.25
C GLY A 103 -5.25 7.79 0.15
N ILE A 104 -4.99 7.97 1.43
CA ILE A 104 -4.53 9.22 2.04
C ILE A 104 -3.27 8.89 2.82
N PHE A 105 -2.16 9.52 2.46
CA PHE A 105 -0.85 9.29 3.05
C PHE A 105 -0.26 10.62 3.52
N TYR A 106 0.32 10.59 4.71
CA TYR A 106 1.12 11.69 5.23
C TYR A 106 2.60 11.34 5.01
N TYR A 107 3.33 12.26 4.38
CA TYR A 107 4.75 12.14 4.14
C TYR A 107 5.50 13.21 4.92
N THR A 108 6.55 12.81 5.61
CA THR A 108 7.48 13.72 6.30
C THR A 108 8.86 13.60 5.68
N ARG A 109 9.45 14.75 5.36
CA ARG A 109 10.79 14.91 4.80
C ARG A 109 11.53 15.92 5.67
N SER A 110 12.86 15.95 5.58
CA SER A 110 13.66 16.92 6.35
C SER A 110 13.29 18.38 6.05
N SER A 111 12.81 18.65 4.84
CA SER A 111 12.50 19.99 4.31
C SER A 111 11.02 20.37 4.42
N ALA A 112 10.10 19.41 4.33
CA ALA A 112 8.66 19.65 4.29
C ALA A 112 7.84 18.41 4.67
N ASP A 113 6.61 18.66 5.10
CA ASP A 113 5.59 17.65 5.32
C ASP A 113 4.48 17.82 4.28
N ASP A 114 4.01 16.70 3.72
CA ASP A 114 3.03 16.67 2.65
C ASP A 114 1.88 15.70 2.98
N LEU A 115 0.66 16.08 2.60
CA LEU A 115 -0.50 15.18 2.59
C LEU A 115 -0.81 14.80 1.15
N ASP A 116 -0.84 13.50 0.88
CA ASP A 116 -0.96 12.95 -0.46
C ASP A 116 -2.23 12.11 -0.62
N LEU A 117 -3.04 12.47 -1.62
CA LEU A 117 -4.21 11.71 -2.04
C LEU A 117 -3.82 10.81 -3.20
N ASN A 118 -3.91 9.50 -3.00
CA ASN A 118 -3.55 8.50 -3.99
C ASN A 118 -4.80 7.92 -4.63
N LEU A 119 -4.78 7.79 -5.95
CA LEU A 119 -5.71 6.98 -6.73
C LEU A 119 -4.88 5.99 -7.55
N PHE A 120 -5.22 4.72 -7.48
CA PHE A 120 -4.48 3.67 -8.16
C PHE A 120 -5.41 2.58 -8.69
N ILE A 121 -4.93 1.90 -9.72
CA ILE A 121 -5.47 0.63 -10.19
C ILE A 121 -4.37 -0.41 -10.07
N GLY A 122 -4.71 -1.64 -9.78
CA GLY A 122 -3.73 -2.69 -9.58
C GLY A 122 -4.22 -4.05 -10.05
N GLY A 123 -3.25 -4.92 -10.24
CA GLY A 123 -3.45 -6.33 -10.49
C GLY A 123 -2.56 -7.14 -9.56
N ARG A 124 -3.07 -8.25 -9.05
CA ARG A 124 -2.31 -9.21 -8.24
C ARG A 124 -2.46 -10.60 -8.83
N TYR A 125 -1.35 -11.28 -9.08
CA TYR A 125 -1.34 -12.66 -9.56
C TYR A 125 -0.79 -13.58 -8.48
N TYR A 126 -1.50 -14.65 -8.15
CA TYR A 126 -1.12 -15.63 -7.14
C TYR A 126 -0.34 -16.79 -7.75
N PHE A 127 0.88 -17.03 -7.26
CA PHE A 127 1.66 -18.22 -7.63
C PHE A 127 1.20 -19.46 -6.87
N ASN A 128 0.54 -19.26 -5.74
CA ASN A 128 -0.11 -20.27 -4.91
C ASN A 128 -1.14 -19.59 -4.00
N ASP A 129 -1.88 -20.36 -3.21
CA ASP A 129 -2.96 -19.89 -2.33
C ASP A 129 -2.56 -18.80 -1.32
N ARG A 130 -1.26 -18.51 -1.14
CA ARG A 130 -0.75 -17.53 -0.18
C ARG A 130 0.08 -16.43 -0.82
N LEU A 131 0.98 -16.75 -1.75
CA LEU A 131 1.95 -15.79 -2.28
C LEU A 131 1.53 -15.31 -3.66
N GLY A 132 1.35 -14.01 -3.80
CA GLY A 132 1.14 -13.33 -5.06
C GLY A 132 2.15 -12.23 -5.33
N PHE A 133 2.15 -11.77 -6.55
CA PHE A 133 2.86 -10.60 -7.02
C PHE A 133 1.85 -9.53 -7.40
N ASN A 134 2.07 -8.29 -6.99
CA ASN A 134 1.17 -7.19 -7.28
C ASN A 134 1.87 -6.05 -8.02
N LEU A 135 1.12 -5.43 -8.92
CA LEU A 135 1.49 -4.22 -9.63
C LEU A 135 0.36 -3.22 -9.51
N GLU A 136 0.69 -2.02 -9.08
CA GLU A 136 -0.21 -0.88 -8.97
C GLU A 136 0.31 0.26 -9.83
N LEU A 137 -0.60 0.83 -10.61
CA LEU A 137 -0.37 1.98 -11.45
C LEU A 137 -1.25 3.13 -10.98
N GLY A 138 -0.68 4.32 -10.98
CA GLY A 138 -1.29 5.51 -10.40
C GLY A 138 -0.49 6.00 -9.20
N GLY A 139 -1.08 6.91 -8.44
CA GLY A 139 -0.40 7.58 -7.34
C GLY A 139 -0.91 9.00 -7.14
N GLY A 140 -0.49 9.59 -6.03
CA GLY A 140 -0.87 10.94 -5.64
C GLY A 140 0.07 12.03 -6.13
N THR A 141 -0.28 13.25 -5.76
CA THR A 141 0.42 14.51 -6.04
C THR A 141 1.88 14.57 -5.58
N ALA A 142 2.27 13.82 -4.55
CA ALA A 142 3.63 13.87 -4.00
C ALA A 142 4.55 12.73 -4.49
N LEU A 143 3.99 11.55 -4.82
CA LEU A 143 4.76 10.33 -5.11
C LEU A 143 4.14 9.49 -6.24
N ALA A 144 3.73 10.17 -7.32
CA ALA A 144 3.22 9.58 -8.55
C ALA A 144 4.25 8.61 -9.20
N GLY A 145 4.10 7.31 -8.93
CA GLY A 145 4.95 6.30 -9.55
C GLY A 145 4.32 4.91 -9.68
N GLY A 146 3.27 4.59 -8.94
CA GLY A 146 2.81 3.21 -8.83
C GLY A 146 3.77 2.37 -7.98
N ARG A 147 3.45 1.09 -7.82
CA ARG A 147 4.14 0.17 -6.93
C ARG A 147 4.19 -1.22 -7.52
N ILE A 148 5.31 -1.90 -7.35
CA ILE A 148 5.48 -3.30 -7.69
C ILE A 148 5.89 -4.07 -6.44
N GLY A 149 5.35 -5.27 -6.23
CA GLY A 149 5.57 -5.94 -4.96
C GLY A 149 5.15 -7.39 -4.89
N VAL A 150 5.28 -7.93 -3.70
CA VAL A 150 4.80 -9.25 -3.30
C VAL A 150 3.70 -9.08 -2.26
N SER A 151 2.70 -9.95 -2.35
CA SER A 151 1.53 -9.98 -1.50
C SER A 151 1.42 -11.35 -0.85
N TRP A 152 1.12 -11.40 0.44
CA TRP A 152 0.76 -12.60 1.17
C TRP A 152 -0.71 -12.52 1.55
N ARG A 153 -1.50 -13.44 1.03
CA ARG A 153 -2.86 -13.72 1.48
C ARG A 153 -2.77 -14.51 2.79
N LEU A 154 -3.52 -14.04 3.79
CA LEU A 154 -3.55 -14.56 5.16
C LEU A 154 -4.83 -15.33 5.43
#